data_AF-A0A970JM35-F1
#
_entry.id   AF-A0A970JM35-F1
#
_cell.length_a   1.000
_cell.length_b   1.000
_cell.length_c   1.000
_cell.angle_alpha   90.00
_cell.angle_beta   90.00
_cell.angle_gamma   90.00
#
_symmetry.space_group_name_H-M   'P 1'
#
loop_
_entity.id
_entity.type
_entity.pdbx_description
1 polymer ?
#
loop_
_entity_poly.entity_id
_entity_poly.type
_entity_poly.pdbx_seq_one_letter_code
_entity_poly.pdbx_strand_id
1 'polypeptide(L)'
;ALDRLKVDKLGLDDTDYHLLKAIIDKFNGGPVGIEAIASSIGEEQTTIEDVYEPYLLQMGLLKRTPRGRMVTDKAYEHLNIKKAE
;
A
#
# COMPACT_ATOMS: atom_id res chain seq x y z
N ALA A 1 -13.12 18.39 -18.65
CA ALA A 1 -12.82 16.96 -18.47
C ALA A 1 -11.33 16.82 -18.15
N LEU A 2 -10.99 16.94 -16.87
CA LEU A 2 -9.67 16.62 -16.33
C LEU A 2 -10.01 15.98 -14.99
N ASP A 3 -10.50 14.74 -15.08
CA ASP A 3 -10.76 13.93 -13.92
C ASP A 3 -9.46 13.87 -13.13
N ARG A 4 -9.56 14.43 -11.93
CA ARG A 4 -8.47 14.71 -11.02
C ARG A 4 -7.65 13.44 -10.91
N LEU A 5 -6.39 13.49 -11.35
CA LEU A 5 -5.35 12.66 -10.76
C LEU A 5 -5.49 12.90 -9.26
N LYS A 6 -6.11 11.95 -8.54
CA LYS A 6 -6.44 12.03 -7.11
C LYS A 6 -5.18 11.82 -6.29
N VAL A 7 -4.13 12.53 -6.67
CA VAL A 7 -2.88 12.57 -5.94
C VAL A 7 -3.19 13.26 -4.63
N ASP A 8 -3.16 12.50 -3.54
CA ASP A 8 -3.37 13.07 -2.21
C ASP A 8 -2.22 14.03 -1.86
N LYS A 9 -2.35 14.77 -0.77
CA LYS A 9 -1.32 15.65 -0.18
C LYS A 9 0.03 14.95 0.01
N LEU A 10 0.04 13.62 0.14
CA LEU A 10 1.27 12.82 0.21
C LEU A 10 1.79 12.35 -1.15
N GLY A 11 1.21 12.74 -2.29
CA GLY A 11 1.70 12.31 -3.59
C GLY A 11 1.25 10.92 -4.03
N LEU A 12 0.45 10.22 -3.23
CA LEU A 12 -0.01 8.86 -3.53
C LEU A 12 -1.05 8.87 -4.64
N ASP A 13 -0.87 7.98 -5.60
CA ASP A 13 -1.84 7.74 -6.67
C ASP A 13 -2.89 6.68 -6.28
N ASP A 14 -3.86 6.43 -7.16
CA ASP A 14 -4.91 5.45 -6.91
C ASP A 14 -4.34 4.02 -6.71
N THR A 15 -3.20 3.68 -7.31
CA THR A 15 -2.58 2.36 -7.20
C THR A 15 -1.91 2.17 -5.84
N ASP A 16 -1.18 3.19 -5.35
CA ASP A 16 -0.64 3.22 -3.99
C ASP A 16 -1.74 3.00 -2.95
N TYR A 17 -2.86 3.72 -3.12
CA TYR A 17 -4.05 3.59 -2.28
C TYR A 17 -4.63 2.17 -2.33
N HIS A 18 -4.76 1.58 -3.53
CA HIS A 18 -5.23 0.20 -3.67
C HIS A 18 -4.30 -0.81 -3.02
N LEU A 19 -2.98 -0.63 -3.14
CA LEU A 19 -1.99 -1.50 -2.53
C LEU A 19 -2.10 -1.47 -1.00
N LEU A 20 -2.05 -0.28 -0.39
CA LEU A 20 -2.13 -0.14 1.06
C LEU A 20 -3.47 -0.66 1.60
N LYS A 21 -4.57 -0.33 0.93
CA LYS A 21 -5.91 -0.78 1.31
C LYS A 21 -6.07 -2.29 1.16
N ALA A 22 -5.52 -2.91 0.11
CA ALA A 22 -5.53 -4.36 -0.03
C ALA A 22 -4.81 -5.05 1.13
N ILE A 23 -3.67 -4.52 1.57
CA ILE A 23 -2.94 -5.04 2.74
C ILE A 23 -3.77 -4.92 4.02
N ILE A 24 -4.44 -3.79 4.21
CA ILE A 24 -5.28 -3.54 5.39
C ILE A 24 -6.53 -4.44 5.39
N ASP A 25 -7.33 -4.40 4.33
CA ASP A 25 -8.64 -5.03 4.28
C ASP A 25 -8.56 -6.55 4.11
N LYS A 26 -7.59 -7.06 3.34
CA LYS A 26 -7.48 -8.50 3.04
C LYS A 26 -6.53 -9.24 3.98
N PHE A 27 -5.56 -8.53 4.57
CA PHE A 27 -4.49 -9.15 5.35
C PHE A 27 -4.33 -8.54 6.75
N ASN A 28 -5.31 -7.78 7.24
CA ASN A 28 -5.29 -7.11 8.55
C ASN A 28 -4.02 -6.30 8.82
N GLY A 29 -3.47 -5.71 7.76
CA GLY A 29 -2.26 -4.91 7.83
C GLY A 29 -0.95 -5.67 7.57
N GLY A 30 -0.99 -6.98 7.34
CA GLY A 30 0.17 -7.83 7.06
C GLY A 30 0.71 -8.59 8.29
N PRO A 31 1.83 -9.31 8.16
CA PRO A 31 2.73 -9.36 7.02
C PRO A 31 2.19 -10.23 5.87
N VAL A 32 2.29 -9.74 4.63
CA VAL A 32 1.82 -10.41 3.42
C VAL A 32 2.90 -10.48 2.33
N GLY A 33 2.95 -11.59 1.60
CA GLY A 33 3.88 -11.77 0.47
C GLY A 33 3.53 -10.87 -0.72
N ILE A 34 4.54 -10.47 -1.50
CA ILE A 34 4.32 -9.62 -2.70
C ILE A 34 3.44 -10.31 -3.74
N GLU A 35 3.56 -11.63 -3.88
CA GLU A 35 2.71 -12.42 -4.77
C GLU A 35 1.22 -12.24 -4.45
N ALA A 36 0.87 -12.27 -3.16
CA ALA A 36 -0.50 -12.12 -2.69
C ALA A 36 -1.01 -10.68 -2.83
N ILE A 37 -0.14 -9.68 -2.66
CA ILE A 37 -0.47 -8.27 -2.91
C ILE A 37 -0.72 -8.08 -4.42
N ALA A 38 0.22 -8.50 -5.26
CA ALA A 38 0.17 -8.44 -6.71
C ALA A 38 -1.13 -9.06 -7.25
N SER A 39 -1.42 -10.30 -6.84
CA SER A 39 -2.68 -10.97 -7.20
C SER A 39 -3.92 -10.25 -6.67
N SER A 40 -3.84 -9.60 -5.51
CA SER A 40 -4.97 -8.90 -4.90
C SER A 40 -5.35 -7.60 -5.58
N ILE A 41 -4.39 -6.91 -6.21
CA ILE A 41 -4.61 -5.63 -6.91
C ILE A 41 -4.52 -5.75 -8.44
N GLY A 42 -4.16 -6.94 -8.96
CA GLY A 42 -4.05 -7.19 -10.39
C GLY A 42 -2.80 -6.59 -11.04
N GLU A 43 -1.74 -6.39 -10.26
CA GLU A 43 -0.48 -5.79 -10.72
C GLU A 43 0.65 -6.82 -10.79
N GLU A 44 1.70 -6.49 -11.53
CA GLU A 44 2.92 -7.31 -11.55
C GLU A 44 3.77 -7.10 -10.31
N GLN A 45 4.39 -8.17 -9.81
CA GLN A 45 5.24 -8.13 -8.62
C GLN A 45 6.43 -7.17 -8.80
N THR A 46 7.06 -7.20 -9.98
CA THR A 46 8.18 -6.33 -10.34
C THR A 46 7.77 -4.86 -10.35
N THR A 47 6.60 -4.54 -10.90
CA THR A 47 6.07 -3.17 -10.87
C THR A 47 5.86 -2.70 -9.43
N ILE A 48 5.33 -3.56 -8.56
CA ILE A 48 5.22 -3.23 -7.13
C ILE A 48 6.57 -2.97 -6.51
N GLU A 49 7.54 -3.86 -6.68
CA GLU A 49 8.86 -3.76 -6.05
C GLU A 49 9.70 -2.58 -6.56
N ASP A 50 9.65 -2.30 -7.86
CA ASP A 50 10.53 -1.32 -8.50
C ASP A 50 9.92 0.07 -8.60
N VAL A 51 8.57 0.18 -8.64
CA VAL A 51 7.86 1.44 -8.86
C VAL A 51 7.18 1.93 -7.58
N TYR A 52 6.33 1.11 -6.97
CA TYR A 52 5.45 1.56 -5.88
C TYR A 52 6.11 1.44 -4.49
N GLU A 53 6.72 0.29 -4.18
CA GLU A 53 7.33 0.00 -2.87
C GLU A 53 8.37 1.04 -2.43
N PRO A 54 9.29 1.52 -3.30
CA PRO A 54 10.33 2.47 -2.89
C PRO A 54 9.72 3.76 -2.31
N TYR A 55 8.65 4.26 -2.91
CA TYR A 55 7.97 5.47 -2.44
C TYR A 55 7.24 5.24 -1.12
N LEU A 56 6.48 4.16 -1.02
CA LEU A 56 5.72 3.82 0.18
C LEU A 56 6.61 3.52 1.39
N LEU A 57 7.76 2.90 1.16
CA LEU A 57 8.81 2.68 2.16
C LEU A 57 9.43 4.01 2.60
N GLN A 58 9.78 4.89 1.66
CA GLN A 58 10.36 6.21 1.96
C GLN A 58 9.39 7.10 2.74
N MET A 59 8.10 7.06 2.40
CA MET A 59 7.05 7.77 3.14
C MET A 59 6.73 7.12 4.49
N GLY A 60 7.27 5.93 4.76
CA GLY A 60 7.03 5.19 6.00
C GLY A 60 5.60 4.69 6.14
N LEU A 61 4.89 4.49 5.03
CA LEU A 61 3.54 3.92 4.96
C LEU A 61 3.58 2.38 4.90
N LEU A 62 4.65 1.84 4.30
CA LEU A 62 4.91 0.42 4.19
C LEU A 62 6.21 0.05 4.92
N LYS A 63 6.30 -1.19 5.37
CA LYS A 63 7.51 -1.76 5.95
C LYS A 63 7.76 -3.16 5.39
N ARG A 64 9.01 -3.42 4.99
CA ARG A 64 9.48 -4.79 4.70
C ARG A 64 9.86 -5.52 5.99
N THR A 65 9.45 -6.78 6.06
CA THR A 65 9.81 -7.74 7.10
C THR A 65 10.26 -9.04 6.45
N PRO A 66 10.99 -9.92 7.16
CA PRO A 66 11.37 -11.24 6.63
C PRO A 66 10.16 -12.11 6.22
N ARG A 67 8.98 -11.84 6.77
CA ARG A 67 7.74 -12.58 6.51
C ARG A 67 6.89 -11.95 5.40
N GLY A 68 7.25 -10.77 4.89
CA GLY A 68 6.46 -10.03 3.91
C GLY A 68 6.37 -8.53 4.21
N ARG A 69 5.39 -7.87 3.58
CA ARG A 69 5.12 -6.44 3.69
C ARG A 69 4.02 -6.19 4.70
N MET A 70 4.18 -5.14 5.50
CA MET A 70 3.23 -4.74 6.53
C MET A 70 3.02 -3.23 6.42
N VAL A 71 1.77 -2.79 6.53
CA VAL A 71 1.49 -1.35 6.61
C VAL A 71 1.79 -0.81 8.00
N THR A 72 2.23 0.43 8.07
CA THR A 72 2.53 1.11 9.33
C THR A 72 1.28 1.82 9.87
N ASP A 73 1.32 2.22 11.15
CA ASP A 73 0.25 3.02 11.74
C ASP A 73 0.05 4.35 10.99
N LYS A 74 1.12 4.92 10.41
CA LYS A 74 1.05 6.11 9.55
C LYS A 74 0.15 5.89 8.32
N ALA A 75 0.15 4.68 7.74
CA ALA A 75 -0.74 4.37 6.63
C ALA A 75 -2.21 4.32 7.06
N TYR A 76 -2.50 3.76 8.23
CA TYR A 76 -3.85 3.76 8.79
C TYR A 76 -4.37 5.19 9.03
N GLU A 77 -3.53 6.03 9.65
CA GLU A 77 -3.84 7.44 9.90
C GLU A 77 -4.07 8.19 8.58
N HIS A 78 -3.19 7.98 7.60
CA HIS A 78 -3.27 8.64 6.30
C HIS A 78 -4.53 8.27 5.53
N LEU A 79 -4.87 6.98 5.51
CA LEU A 79 -6.06 6.46 4.83
C LEU A 79 -7.35 6.69 5.64
N ASN A 80 -7.23 7.26 6.84
CA ASN A 80 -8.33 7.44 7.80
C ASN A 80 -9.07 6.12 8.10
N ILE A 81 -8.33 5.01 8.16
CA ILE A 81 -8.84 3.68 8.48
C ILE A 81 -8.54 3.37 9.94
N LYS A 82 -9.56 2.98 10.70
CA LYS A 82 -9.36 2.50 12.07
C LYS A 82 -8.71 1.13 12.03
N LYS A 83 -7.56 0.99 12.68
CA LYS A 83 -6.96 -0.31 12.94
C LYS A 83 -7.93 -1.11 13.81
N ALA A 84 -8.32 -2.30 13.34
CA ALA A 84 -9.06 -3.23 14.18
C ALA A 84 -8.12 -3.71 15.29
N GLU A 85 -8.51 -3.47 16.55
CA GLU A 85 -7.80 -3.95 17.74
C GLU A 85 -7.96 -5.47 17.93
#